data_AF-A0A1B7LET3-F1
#
_entry.id   AF-A0A1B7LET3-F1
#
_cell.length_a   1.000
_cell.length_b   1.000
_cell.length_c   1.000
_cell.angle_alpha   90.00
_cell.angle_beta   90.00
_cell.angle_gamma   90.00
#
_symmetry.space_group_name_H-M   'P 1'
#
loop_
_entity.id
_entity.type
_entity.pdbx_description
1 polymer ?
#
loop_
_entity_poly.entity_id
_entity_poly.type
_entity_poly.pdbx_seq_one_letter_code
_entity_poly.pdbx_strand_id
1 'polypeptide(L)'
;MPNKKDLLIPAAGSRLNVFKYEIADELGYPLHVGAQKATPQNWNQITGRMKYEIANELGLTPGIENGYWGNLSSRACGAVGGRIGGKIGGNMVRHMIRFAEQNMVR
;
A
#
# COMPACT_ATOMS: atom_id res chain seq x y z
N MET A 1 12.72 5.30 -21.96
CA MET A 1 12.52 6.51 -21.14
C MET A 1 12.22 6.05 -19.72
N PRO A 2 12.95 6.51 -18.67
CA PRO A 2 12.59 6.17 -17.30
C PRO A 2 11.22 6.79 -16.96
N ASN A 3 10.33 6.00 -16.38
CA ASN A 3 9.02 6.48 -15.95
C ASN A 3 9.21 7.54 -14.86
N LYS A 4 8.86 8.80 -15.16
CA LYS A 4 8.83 9.88 -14.15
C LYS A 4 7.68 9.58 -13.21
N LYS A 5 8.01 9.25 -11.96
CA LYS A 5 7.04 8.97 -10.88
C LYS A 5 6.37 10.26 -10.35
N ASP A 6 6.10 11.20 -11.25
CA ASP A 6 5.55 12.49 -10.91
C ASP A 6 4.03 12.40 -10.89
N LEU A 7 3.41 13.00 -9.88
CA LEU A 7 1.96 13.15 -9.83
C LEU A 7 1.52 14.09 -10.95
N LEU A 8 0.35 13.82 -11.53
CA LEU A 8 -0.27 14.74 -12.51
C LEU A 8 -0.40 16.16 -11.95
N ILE A 9 -0.73 16.27 -10.65
CA ILE A 9 -0.75 17.53 -9.90
C ILE A 9 0.28 17.42 -8.76
N PRO A 10 1.49 18.00 -8.88
CA PRO A 10 2.53 17.88 -7.86
C PRO A 10 2.11 18.36 -6.47
N ALA A 11 1.32 19.44 -6.41
CA ALA A 11 0.81 20.02 -5.16
C ALA A 11 -0.09 19.06 -4.36
N ALA A 12 -0.64 18.01 -4.98
CA ALA A 12 -1.51 17.04 -4.31
C ALA A 12 -0.74 16.03 -3.44
N GLY A 13 0.60 15.98 -3.50
CA GLY A 13 1.40 14.94 -2.86
C GLY A 13 1.18 14.80 -1.34
N SER A 14 1.06 15.92 -0.62
CA SER A 14 0.79 15.91 0.82
C SER A 14 -0.59 15.30 1.14
N ARG A 15 -1.64 15.70 0.41
CA ARG A 15 -2.99 15.17 0.60
C ARG A 15 -3.11 13.69 0.21
N LEU A 16 -2.44 13.26 -0.85
CA LEU A 16 -2.42 11.85 -1.27
C LEU A 16 -1.70 10.97 -0.26
N ASN A 17 -0.66 11.48 0.41
CA ASN A 17 0.00 10.75 1.50
C ASN A 17 -0.92 10.55 2.70
N VAL A 18 -1.69 11.57 3.08
CA VAL A 18 -2.72 11.43 4.12
C VAL A 18 -3.79 10.44 3.67
N PHE A 19 -4.25 10.56 2.42
CA PHE A 19 -5.30 9.69 1.88
C PHE A 19 -4.91 8.22 1.83
N LYS A 20 -3.63 7.93 1.56
CA LYS A 20 -3.07 6.57 1.65
C LYS A 20 -3.30 5.94 3.04
N TYR A 21 -3.17 6.71 4.12
CA TYR A 21 -3.41 6.23 5.48
C TYR A 21 -4.90 6.09 5.77
N GLU A 22 -5.74 7.02 5.29
CA GLU A 22 -7.20 6.92 5.39
C GLU A 22 -7.71 5.62 4.74
N ILE A 23 -7.22 5.30 3.53
CA ILE A 23 -7.55 4.03 2.86
C ILE A 23 -7.00 2.82 3.61
N ALA A 24 -5.80 2.91 4.21
CA ALA A 24 -5.26 1.82 5.01
C ALA A 24 -6.11 1.55 6.27
N ASP A 25 -6.65 2.60 6.87
CA ASP A 25 -7.59 2.51 8.01
C ASP A 25 -8.89 1.83 7.59
N GLU A 26 -9.48 2.24 6.46
CA GLU A 26 -10.68 1.60 5.89
C GLU A 26 -10.48 0.11 5.61
N LEU A 27 -9.27 -0.28 5.18
CA LEU A 27 -8.93 -1.66 4.91
C LEU A 27 -8.53 -2.45 6.17
N GLY A 28 -8.52 -1.82 7.35
CA GLY A 28 -8.18 -2.46 8.61
C GLY A 28 -6.70 -2.81 8.78
N TYR A 29 -5.81 -2.23 7.98
CA TYR A 29 -4.37 -2.55 8.02
C TYR A 29 -3.70 -2.30 9.39
N PRO A 30 -4.05 -1.23 10.15
CA PRO A 30 -3.50 -1.01 11.48
C PRO A 30 -3.78 -2.16 12.47
N LEU A 31 -4.87 -2.91 12.28
CA LEU A 31 -5.26 -3.98 13.19
C LEU A 31 -4.25 -5.14 13.21
N HIS A 32 -3.49 -5.32 12.14
CA HIS A 32 -2.42 -6.34 12.05
C HIS A 32 -1.31 -6.14 13.08
N VAL A 33 -1.16 -4.93 13.63
CA VAL A 33 -0.19 -4.61 14.69
C VAL A 33 -0.87 -4.14 15.98
N GLY A 34 -2.18 -4.33 16.09
CA GLY A 34 -2.98 -3.86 17.24
C GLY A 34 -3.09 -2.34 17.34
N ALA A 35 -2.81 -1.61 16.25
CA ALA A 35 -2.98 -0.16 16.21
C ALA A 35 -4.41 0.20 15.78
N GLN A 36 -4.90 1.35 16.26
CA GLN A 36 -6.23 1.85 15.88
C GLN A 36 -6.22 2.57 14.52
N LYS A 37 -5.10 3.19 14.13
CA LYS A 37 -4.95 3.99 12.91
C LYS A 37 -3.56 3.87 12.30
N ALA A 38 -3.47 4.03 10.99
CA ALA A 38 -2.24 4.12 10.22
C ALA A 38 -1.68 5.53 10.32
N THR A 39 -0.41 5.63 10.70
CA THR A 39 0.30 6.89 10.82
C THR A 39 1.68 6.75 10.16
N PRO A 40 2.34 7.87 9.82
CA PRO A 40 3.72 7.81 9.35
C PRO A 40 4.66 7.07 10.30
N GLN A 41 4.40 7.11 11.61
CA GLN A 41 5.24 6.52 12.65
C GLN A 41 5.13 4.99 12.70
N ASN A 42 3.93 4.43 12.49
CA ASN A 42 3.72 2.98 12.56
C ASN A 42 3.65 2.29 11.18
N TRP A 43 3.72 3.07 10.08
CA TRP A 43 3.57 2.55 8.72
C TRP A 43 4.52 1.40 8.36
N ASN A 44 5.79 1.53 8.75
CA ASN A 44 6.80 0.50 8.50
C ASN A 44 6.51 -0.79 9.28
N GLN A 45 5.97 -0.66 10.50
CA GLN A 45 5.57 -1.80 11.33
C GLN A 45 4.36 -2.51 10.72
N ILE A 46 3.31 -1.75 10.36
CA ILE A 46 2.10 -2.27 9.71
C ILE A 46 2.47 -3.05 8.45
N THR A 47 3.14 -2.37 7.51
CA THR A 47 3.49 -2.98 6.22
C THR A 47 4.52 -4.10 6.36
N GLY A 48 5.43 -4.03 7.33
CA GLY A 48 6.37 -5.10 7.65
C GLY A 48 5.64 -6.37 8.08
N ARG A 49 4.74 -6.25 9.07
CA ARG A 49 3.94 -7.37 9.57
C ARG A 49 3.11 -8.02 8.46
N MET A 50 2.37 -7.19 7.70
CA MET A 50 1.56 -7.67 6.59
C MET A 50 2.37 -8.37 5.50
N LYS A 51 3.57 -7.85 5.15
CA LYS A 51 4.45 -8.49 4.16
C LYS A 51 4.78 -9.92 4.55
N TYR A 52 5.13 -10.17 5.81
CA TYR A 52 5.45 -11.51 6.30
C TYR A 52 4.22 -12.42 6.37
N GLU A 53 3.07 -11.90 6.81
CA GLU A 53 1.81 -12.66 6.81
C GLU A 53 1.44 -13.11 5.40
N ILE A 54 1.50 -12.19 4.43
CA ILE A 54 1.21 -12.48 3.02
C ILE A 54 2.26 -13.43 2.41
N ALA A 55 3.55 -13.25 2.72
CA ALA A 55 4.58 -14.16 2.24
C ALA A 55 4.36 -15.57 2.77
N ASN A 56 3.91 -15.70 4.02
CA ASN A 56 3.53 -16.98 4.60
C ASN A 56 2.34 -17.61 3.89
N GLU A 57 1.27 -16.85 3.64
CA GLU A 57 0.11 -17.31 2.86
C GLU A 57 0.48 -17.76 1.44
N LEU A 58 1.50 -17.15 0.85
CA LEU A 58 1.98 -17.44 -0.49
C LEU A 58 3.07 -18.54 -0.53
N GLY A 59 3.48 -19.08 0.62
CA GLY A 59 4.56 -20.07 0.70
C GLY A 59 5.94 -19.52 0.33
N LEU A 60 6.15 -18.21 0.41
CA LEU A 60 7.38 -17.51 0.04
C LEU A 60 8.38 -17.35 1.20
N THR A 61 7.94 -17.59 2.44
CA THR A 61 8.77 -17.47 3.65
C THR A 61 10.13 -18.18 3.55
N PRO A 62 10.25 -19.41 2.98
CA PRO A 62 11.54 -20.08 2.86
C PRO A 62 12.59 -19.32 2.04
N GLY A 63 12.17 -18.44 1.13
CA GLY A 63 13.07 -17.62 0.32
C GLY A 63 13.44 -16.28 0.97
N ILE A 64 12.98 -16.02 2.20
CA ILE A 64 13.29 -14.80 2.95
C ILE A 64 14.34 -15.15 4.02
N GLU A 65 15.61 -14.93 3.71
CA GLU A 65 16.72 -15.30 4.57
C GLU A 65 17.12 -14.11 5.47
N ASN A 66 17.01 -14.25 6.79
CA ASN A 66 17.35 -13.19 7.75
C ASN A 66 16.65 -11.84 7.44
N GLY A 67 15.45 -11.89 6.87
CA GLY A 67 14.70 -10.72 6.43
C GLY A 67 15.16 -10.10 5.11
N TYR A 68 16.08 -10.75 4.38
CA TYR A 68 16.49 -10.39 3.04
C TYR A 68 15.53 -10.96 1.99
N TRP A 69 14.92 -10.09 1.18
CA TRP A 69 13.95 -10.45 0.15
C TRP A 69 14.57 -10.60 -1.25
N GLY A 70 15.88 -10.36 -1.40
CA GLY A 70 16.53 -10.31 -2.72
C GLY A 70 16.69 -11.66 -3.41
N ASN A 71 16.58 -12.77 -2.67
CA ASN A 71 16.60 -14.13 -3.24
C ASN A 71 15.25 -14.50 -3.90
N LEU A 72 14.17 -13.77 -3.59
CA LEU A 72 12.87 -13.96 -4.22
C LEU A 72 12.82 -13.31 -5.60
N SER A 73 12.13 -13.95 -6.53
CA SER A 73 11.87 -13.36 -7.85
C SER A 73 11.10 -12.04 -7.73
N SER A 74 11.30 -11.11 -8.67
CA SER A 74 10.55 -9.86 -8.71
C SER A 74 9.03 -10.07 -8.79
N ARG A 75 8.59 -11.17 -9.42
CA ARG A 75 7.18 -11.58 -9.45
C ARG A 75 6.66 -11.94 -8.05
N ALA A 76 7.43 -12.67 -7.26
CA ALA A 76 7.07 -13.04 -5.88
C ALA A 76 7.00 -11.80 -4.98
N CYS A 77 8.02 -10.94 -5.01
CA CYS A 77 8.00 -9.66 -4.29
C CYS A 77 6.83 -8.76 -4.74
N GLY A 78 6.54 -8.73 -6.04
CA GLY A 78 5.41 -8.03 -6.61
C GLY A 78 4.06 -8.57 -6.14
N ALA A 79 3.91 -9.89 -5.97
CA ALA A 79 2.70 -10.50 -5.45
C ALA A 79 2.42 -10.07 -4.00
N VAL A 80 3.46 -10.06 -3.14
CA VAL A 80 3.35 -9.59 -1.75
C VAL A 80 3.03 -8.08 -1.72
N GLY A 81 3.82 -7.27 -2.41
CA GLY A 81 3.62 -5.83 -2.46
C GLY A 81 2.28 -5.43 -3.07
N GLY A 82 1.80 -6.16 -4.07
CA GLY A 82 0.51 -5.93 -4.73
C GLY A 82 -0.69 -6.17 -3.82
N ARG A 83 -0.62 -7.16 -2.92
CA ARG A 83 -1.67 -7.39 -1.91
C ARG A 83 -1.78 -6.27 -0.88
N ILE A 84 -0.72 -5.48 -0.67
CA ILE A 84 -0.71 -4.33 0.24
C ILE A 84 -0.94 -3.03 -0.54
N GLY A 85 0.07 -2.60 -1.29
CA GLY A 85 0.11 -1.31 -1.98
C GLY A 85 -0.85 -1.25 -3.18
N GLY A 86 -1.05 -2.36 -3.88
CA GLY A 86 -2.01 -2.42 -4.98
C GLY A 86 -3.46 -2.23 -4.52
N LYS A 87 -3.82 -2.80 -3.36
CA LYS A 87 -5.13 -2.59 -2.73
C LYS A 87 -5.32 -1.15 -2.26
N ILE A 88 -4.32 -0.53 -1.65
CA ILE A 88 -4.40 0.87 -1.24
C ILE A 88 -4.54 1.78 -2.46
N GLY A 89 -3.59 1.71 -3.41
CA GLY A 89 -3.60 2.56 -4.60
C GLY A 89 -4.86 2.38 -5.45
N GLY A 90 -5.32 1.13 -5.61
CA GLY A 90 -6.56 0.85 -6.33
C GLY A 90 -7.81 1.45 -5.67
N ASN A 91 -7.90 1.43 -4.33
CA ASN A 91 -9.00 2.09 -3.61
C ASN A 91 -8.89 3.61 -3.71
N MET A 92 -7.69 4.18 -3.55
CA MET A 92 -7.45 5.62 -3.71
C MET A 92 -7.96 6.11 -5.07
N VAL A 93 -7.56 5.45 -6.17
CA VAL A 93 -7.99 5.83 -7.53
C VAL A 93 -9.51 5.73 -7.67
N ARG A 94 -10.13 4.63 -7.23
CA ARG A 94 -11.59 4.46 -7.29
C ARG A 94 -12.34 5.55 -6.53
N HIS A 95 -11.88 5.93 -5.35
CA HIS A 95 -12.51 6.98 -4.55
C HIS A 95 -12.33 8.37 -5.18
N MET A 96 -11.14 8.67 -5.72
CA MET A 96 -10.90 9.93 -6.43
C MET A 96 -11.76 10.06 -7.69
N ILE A 97 -11.93 8.99 -8.46
CA ILE A 97 -12.81 8.98 -9.64
C ILE A 97 -14.25 9.25 -9.22
N ARG A 98 -14.78 8.52 -8.22
CA ARG A 98 -16.14 8.74 -7.70
C ARG A 98 -16.35 10.18 -7.23
N PHE A 99 -15.37 10.74 -6.51
CA PHE A 99 -15.43 12.13 -6.08
C PHE A 99 -15.46 13.09 -7.28
N ALA A 100 -14.64 12.88 -8.30
CA ALA A 100 -14.65 13.70 -9.50
C ALA A 100 -15.99 13.63 -10.23
N GLU A 101 -16.53 12.43 -10.45
CA GLU A 101 -17.85 12.20 -11.08
C GLU A 101 -18.96 12.95 -10.35
N GLN A 102 -19.01 12.88 -9.01
CA GLN A 102 -20.00 13.58 -8.18
C GLN A 102 -19.90 15.11 -8.28
N ASN A 103 -18.71 15.65 -8.56
CA ASN A 103 -18.50 17.09 -8.70
C ASN A 103 -18.63 17.58 -10.15
N MET A 104 -18.70 16.69 -11.13
CA MET A 104 -18.97 17.03 -12.54
C MET A 104 -20.45 17.06 -12.89
N VAL A 105 -21.30 16.40 -12.11
CA VAL A 105 -22.77 16.36 -12.28
C VAL A 105 -23.45 17.56 -11.58
N ARG A 106 -22.67 18.46 -10.98
CA ARG A 106 -23.13 19.76 -10.47
C ARG A 106 -22.95 20.84 -11.52
#